data_AF-A0A535XF16-F1
#
_entry.id   AF-A0A535XF16-F1
#
_cell.length_a   1.000
_cell.length_b   1.000
_cell.length_c   1.000
_cell.angle_alpha   90.00
_cell.angle_beta   90.00
_cell.angle_gamma   90.00
#
_symmetry.space_group_name_H-M   'P 1'
#
loop_
_entity.id
_entity.type
_entity.pdbx_description
1 polymer ?
#
loop_
_entity_poly.entity_id
_entity_poly.type
_entity_poly.pdbx_seq_one_letter_code
_entity_poly.pdbx_strand_id
1 'polypeptide(L)'
;MGEAGAPTSPQPDQKSFADRTKATVTRRDFLIGAGAGAATAAVVLGGAAVATKAIQPTQTTTTATGAGNLSAVPATMRRVELNIDGNKHTVLVDNRESLWETMNFQLGLSNSNLGCDRAQCGACAVLVDGKAVNSCTMLSARLGRGQQVKTVAGLATGPGIAGLHPIQRAFWLEGGFQCGICTRGFIMSTVALLAANPRPTDIQIAEGLSGNICRCGEYAKVFKSVQTAAAEMRGEKVTYRAIPVVVEVAKPATVNPAAAGTSKDFQFVTPLATIEEFDPLAATIKKSDGVLDVSGNERSITIKWDAAKLDETKVRTILTNSGHPVR
;
A
#
# COMPACT_ATOMS: atom_id res chain seq x y z
N MET A 1 -17.22 25.26 47.20
CA MET A 1 -16.12 24.73 48.04
C MET A 1 -14.96 24.52 47.07
N GLY A 2 -14.05 25.46 46.81
CA GLY A 2 -13.36 26.34 47.75
C GLY A 2 -12.16 25.59 48.34
N GLU A 3 -10.96 26.13 48.12
CA GLU A 3 -9.64 25.74 48.65
C GLU A 3 -8.86 24.66 47.86
N ALA A 4 -7.54 24.72 47.68
CA ALA A 4 -6.53 25.78 47.78
C ALA A 4 -5.23 25.14 47.24
N GLY A 5 -4.37 25.93 46.58
CA GLY A 5 -3.06 25.48 46.11
C GLY A 5 -2.05 25.30 47.25
N ALA A 6 -1.06 24.45 47.00
CA ALA A 6 0.21 24.34 47.75
C ALA A 6 1.29 23.75 46.81
N PRO A 7 2.60 23.91 47.08
CA PRO A 7 3.50 24.70 46.23
C PRO A 7 4.45 23.87 45.35
N THR A 8 4.92 24.51 44.28
CA THR A 8 5.94 24.02 43.34
C THR A 8 7.32 23.92 43.98
N SER A 9 7.95 22.76 43.85
CA SER A 9 9.34 22.47 44.23
C SER A 9 10.37 23.15 43.28
N PRO A 10 11.57 23.53 43.75
CA PRO A 10 12.55 24.28 42.95
C PRO A 10 13.24 23.38 41.92
N GLN A 11 13.36 23.86 40.67
CA GLN A 11 14.18 23.25 39.62
C GLN A 11 15.68 23.58 39.85
N PRO A 12 16.61 22.62 39.67
CA PRO A 12 18.04 22.92 39.72
C PRO A 12 18.59 23.48 38.40
N ASP A 13 19.13 24.69 38.51
CA ASP A 13 20.23 25.34 37.79
C ASP A 13 20.53 24.97 36.32
N GLN A 14 20.08 25.85 35.41
CA GLN A 14 20.65 26.02 34.08
C GLN A 14 22.00 26.75 34.18
N LYS A 15 23.12 26.04 33.94
CA LYS A 15 24.40 26.67 33.64
C LYS A 15 24.59 26.84 32.14
N SER A 16 24.78 28.10 31.75
CA SER A 16 25.11 28.60 30.42
C SER A 16 26.34 27.91 29.83
N PHE A 17 26.19 27.31 28.64
CA PHE A 17 27.26 26.75 27.80
C PHE A 17 27.82 27.80 26.82
N ALA A 18 28.13 29.00 27.31
CA ALA A 18 28.78 30.02 26.51
C ALA A 18 30.25 30.16 26.93
N ASP A 19 31.10 29.21 26.52
CA ASP A 19 32.46 29.52 26.06
C ASP A 19 33.15 28.29 25.47
N ARG A 20 33.38 28.31 24.14
CA ARG A 20 34.41 27.55 23.40
C ARG A 20 34.27 27.86 21.92
N THR A 21 34.90 28.96 21.49
CA THR A 21 35.12 29.29 20.09
C THR A 21 36.09 28.29 19.45
N LYS A 22 35.62 27.51 18.46
CA LYS A 22 36.47 26.84 17.48
C LYS A 22 36.07 27.34 16.09
N ALA A 23 37.05 27.89 15.36
CA ALA A 23 36.90 28.33 13.99
C ALA A 23 36.39 27.17 13.12
N THR A 24 35.29 27.40 12.40
CA THR A 24 34.70 26.42 11.48
C THR A 24 34.58 27.08 10.11
N VAL A 25 35.35 26.58 9.14
CA VAL A 25 35.20 26.96 7.72
C VAL A 25 33.79 26.59 7.27
N THR A 26 33.05 27.55 6.72
CA THR A 26 31.65 27.32 6.35
C THR A 26 31.54 26.81 4.91
N ARG A 27 30.45 26.12 4.59
CA ARG A 27 30.15 25.67 3.20
C ARG A 27 30.16 26.82 2.18
N ARG A 28 29.90 28.05 2.64
CA ARG A 28 29.95 29.26 1.82
C ARG A 28 31.37 29.60 1.39
N ASP A 29 32.34 29.42 2.27
CA ASP A 29 33.77 29.69 1.98
C ASP A 29 34.33 28.69 0.96
N PHE A 30 33.88 27.42 1.02
CA PHE A 30 34.24 26.39 0.03
C PHE A 30 33.66 26.68 -1.36
N LEU A 31 32.40 27.14 -1.44
CA LEU A 31 31.75 27.42 -2.71
C LEU A 31 32.29 28.69 -3.39
N ILE A 32 32.77 29.67 -2.61
CA ILE A 32 33.46 30.85 -3.15
C ILE A 32 34.88 30.48 -3.64
N GLY A 33 35.55 29.52 -3.00
CA GLY A 33 36.90 29.08 -3.37
C GLY A 33 36.98 28.15 -4.60
N ALA A 34 35.90 27.46 -4.96
CA ALA A 34 35.89 26.50 -6.08
C ALA A 34 35.62 27.12 -7.46
N GLY A 35 35.45 28.44 -7.56
CA GLY A 35 35.12 29.16 -8.80
C GLY A 35 36.32 29.64 -9.63
N ALA A 36 37.57 29.40 -9.22
CA ALA A 36 38.75 29.93 -9.90
C ALA A 36 39.80 28.83 -10.19
N GLY A 37 39.87 28.40 -11.45
CA GLY A 37 40.97 27.61 -12.02
C GLY A 37 40.46 26.60 -13.05
N ALA A 38 40.93 26.51 -14.29
CA ALA A 38 41.86 27.31 -15.06
C ALA A 38 41.56 27.02 -16.55
N ALA A 39 41.52 28.07 -17.39
CA ALA A 39 41.63 27.94 -18.83
C ALA A 39 43.12 28.00 -19.18
N THR A 40 43.66 26.96 -19.82
CA THR A 40 44.98 27.04 -20.47
C THR A 40 44.87 26.47 -21.87
N ALA A 41 44.87 27.39 -22.84
CA ALA A 41 45.13 27.12 -24.24
C ALA A 41 46.59 26.69 -24.42
N ALA A 42 46.82 25.68 -25.27
CA ALA A 42 48.14 25.39 -25.82
C ALA A 42 48.02 25.19 -27.33
N VAL A 43 48.44 26.22 -28.05
CA VAL A 43 48.74 26.23 -29.48
C VAL A 43 50.12 25.62 -29.65
N VAL A 44 50.28 24.63 -30.55
CA VAL A 44 51.57 24.31 -31.17
C VAL A 44 51.38 24.14 -32.67
N LEU A 45 52.26 24.83 -33.38
CA LEU A 45 52.38 25.03 -34.82
C LEU A 45 52.87 23.78 -35.57
N GLY A 46 52.47 23.68 -36.83
CA GLY A 46 53.40 23.38 -37.94
C GLY A 46 53.53 21.92 -38.37
N GLY A 47 53.01 21.61 -39.56
CA GLY A 47 53.31 20.36 -40.26
C GLY A 47 52.52 20.25 -41.56
N ALA A 48 53.05 20.84 -42.63
CA ALA A 48 52.51 20.70 -43.98
C ALA A 48 52.76 19.28 -44.51
N ALA A 49 51.68 18.58 -44.89
CA ALA A 49 51.74 17.43 -45.77
C ALA A 49 50.56 17.50 -46.74
N VAL A 50 50.88 17.89 -47.98
CA VAL A 50 50.00 17.82 -49.14
C VAL A 50 50.08 16.38 -49.68
N ALA A 51 48.99 15.62 -49.64
CA ALA A 51 48.85 14.45 -50.50
C ALA A 51 47.40 14.00 -50.69
N THR A 52 46.97 14.06 -51.95
CA THR A 52 46.03 13.16 -52.64
C THR A 52 44.58 13.09 -52.18
N LYS A 53 43.77 13.83 -52.93
CA LYS A 53 42.34 13.66 -53.20
C LYS A 53 42.02 12.18 -53.51
N ALA A 54 41.40 11.48 -52.57
CA ALA A 54 40.70 10.21 -52.83
C ALA A 54 39.21 10.45 -52.62
N ILE A 55 38.45 10.34 -53.71
CA ILE A 55 36.99 10.33 -53.70
C ILE A 55 36.58 8.99 -53.08
N GLN A 56 36.26 8.99 -51.79
CA GLN A 56 35.57 7.87 -51.14
C GLN A 56 34.07 8.19 -51.09
N PRO A 57 33.22 7.20 -51.39
CA PRO A 57 31.77 7.40 -51.42
C PRO A 57 31.30 7.78 -50.02
N THR A 58 30.49 8.83 -49.96
CA THR A 58 29.82 9.32 -48.77
C THR A 58 29.05 8.19 -48.11
N GLN A 59 29.67 7.48 -47.17
CA GLN A 59 28.91 6.80 -46.14
C GLN A 59 28.30 7.93 -45.32
N THR A 60 27.01 8.13 -45.52
CA THR A 60 26.16 8.87 -44.59
C THR A 60 26.25 8.12 -43.28
N THR A 61 27.29 8.40 -42.49
CA THR A 61 27.24 8.17 -41.07
C THR A 61 26.21 9.17 -40.60
N THR A 62 24.95 8.73 -40.57
CA THR A 62 23.98 9.22 -39.62
C THR A 62 24.62 8.99 -38.27
N THR A 63 25.47 9.93 -37.84
CA THR A 63 25.68 10.19 -36.43
C THR A 63 24.29 10.53 -35.96
N ALA A 64 23.59 9.52 -35.47
CA ALA A 64 22.41 9.71 -34.69
C ALA A 64 22.87 10.51 -33.47
N THR A 65 22.91 11.83 -33.61
CA THR A 65 22.59 12.76 -32.52
C THR A 65 21.11 12.59 -32.19
N GLY A 66 20.71 11.35 -31.90
CA GLY A 66 19.62 11.04 -31.03
C GLY A 66 20.13 11.19 -29.60
N ALA A 67 20.58 12.39 -29.23
CA ALA A 67 20.23 12.89 -27.92
C ALA A 67 18.71 13.07 -27.98
N GLY A 68 17.98 11.94 -27.93
CA GLY A 68 16.55 11.94 -27.79
C GLY A 68 16.27 12.86 -26.63
N ASN A 69 15.33 13.79 -26.82
CA ASN A 69 14.83 14.69 -25.80
C ASN A 69 14.60 13.89 -24.50
N LEU A 70 15.62 13.83 -23.65
CA LEU A 70 15.49 13.56 -22.24
C LEU A 70 14.83 14.85 -21.75
N SER A 71 13.51 14.91 -21.92
CA SER A 71 12.69 16.00 -21.42
C SER A 71 13.17 16.27 -20.01
N ALA A 72 13.81 17.43 -19.82
CA ALA A 72 14.54 17.71 -18.60
C ALA A 72 13.56 17.54 -17.45
N VAL A 73 13.87 16.62 -16.52
CA VAL A 73 13.02 16.41 -15.34
C VAL A 73 12.96 17.76 -14.60
N PRO A 74 11.76 18.32 -14.36
CA PRO A 74 11.65 19.59 -13.64
C PRO A 74 12.39 19.54 -12.31
N ALA A 75 12.97 20.64 -11.85
CA ALA A 75 13.72 20.68 -10.59
C ALA A 75 12.86 20.30 -9.37
N THR A 76 11.53 20.36 -9.49
CA THR A 76 10.56 19.92 -8.49
C THR A 76 10.33 18.42 -8.46
N MET A 77 10.86 17.66 -9.43
CA MET A 77 10.63 16.23 -9.58
C MET A 77 11.92 15.44 -9.44
N ARG A 78 11.84 14.20 -8.96
CA ARG A 78 12.96 13.26 -8.89
C ARG A 78 12.50 11.87 -9.34
N ARG A 79 13.30 11.23 -10.21
CA ARG A 79 13.12 9.81 -10.51
C ARG A 79 13.69 8.96 -9.37
N VAL A 80 12.90 8.04 -8.84
CA VAL A 80 13.27 7.13 -7.76
C VAL A 80 12.89 5.69 -8.11
N GLU A 81 13.71 4.73 -7.68
CA GLU A 81 13.39 3.29 -7.72
C GLU A 81 13.02 2.84 -6.31
N LEU A 82 11.73 2.73 -6.00
CA LEU A 82 11.25 2.27 -4.70
C LEU A 82 11.19 0.75 -4.66
N ASN A 83 11.67 0.12 -3.59
CA ASN A 83 11.42 -1.30 -3.34
C ASN A 83 10.31 -1.41 -2.29
N ILE A 84 9.13 -1.87 -2.70
CA ILE A 84 7.94 -2.02 -1.85
C ILE A 84 7.51 -3.48 -1.87
N ASP A 85 7.53 -4.12 -0.70
CA ASP A 85 7.19 -5.53 -0.53
C ASP A 85 7.99 -6.47 -1.46
N GLY A 86 9.25 -6.12 -1.73
CA GLY A 86 10.15 -6.86 -2.63
C GLY A 86 10.03 -6.48 -4.11
N ASN A 87 9.05 -5.65 -4.48
CA ASN A 87 8.81 -5.23 -5.86
C ASN A 87 9.45 -3.86 -6.15
N LYS A 88 10.13 -3.75 -7.29
CA LYS A 88 10.75 -2.50 -7.73
C LYS A 88 9.76 -1.63 -8.51
N HIS A 89 9.64 -0.37 -8.12
CA HIS A 89 8.80 0.64 -8.74
C HIS A 89 9.65 1.85 -9.14
N THR A 90 9.84 2.06 -10.43
CA THR A 90 10.51 3.27 -10.95
C THR A 90 9.47 4.33 -11.22
N VAL A 91 9.48 5.40 -10.42
CA VAL A 91 8.48 6.49 -10.47
C VAL A 91 9.14 7.85 -10.52
N LEU A 92 8.44 8.81 -11.12
CA LEU A 92 8.82 10.22 -11.10
C LEU A 92 7.94 10.93 -10.06
N VAL A 93 8.54 11.37 -8.96
CA VAL A 93 7.82 11.94 -7.80
C VAL A 93 8.11 13.43 -7.65
N ASP A 94 7.15 14.20 -7.14
CA ASP A 94 7.45 15.56 -6.67
C ASP A 94 8.33 15.48 -5.42
N ASN A 95 9.26 16.42 -5.26
CA ASN A 95 10.17 16.46 -4.12
C ASN A 95 9.45 16.61 -2.77
N ARG A 96 8.19 17.06 -2.78
CA ARG A 96 7.33 17.24 -1.60
C ARG A 96 6.39 16.06 -1.37
N GLU A 97 6.29 15.14 -2.32
CA GLU A 97 5.37 14.01 -2.24
C GLU A 97 5.82 13.01 -1.17
N SER A 98 4.90 12.69 -0.28
CA SER A 98 5.09 11.69 0.76
C SER A 98 5.08 10.27 0.17
N LEU A 99 5.69 9.34 0.90
CA LEU A 99 5.67 7.92 0.59
C LEU A 99 4.24 7.41 0.58
N TRP A 100 3.39 7.90 1.47
CA TRP A 100 1.97 7.54 1.48
C TRP A 100 1.27 7.94 0.19
N GLU A 101 1.43 9.17 -0.27
CA GLU A 101 0.85 9.67 -1.52
C GLU A 101 1.36 8.87 -2.73
N THR A 102 2.67 8.64 -2.84
CA THR A 102 3.22 7.85 -3.95
C THR A 102 2.67 6.44 -3.98
N MET A 103 2.61 5.75 -2.82
CA MET A 103 2.04 4.40 -2.74
C MET A 103 0.56 4.39 -3.15
N ASN A 104 -0.25 5.29 -2.62
CA ASN A 104 -1.71 5.21 -2.79
C ASN A 104 -2.20 5.85 -4.08
N PHE A 105 -1.70 7.04 -4.42
CA PHE A 105 -2.18 7.82 -5.56
C PHE A 105 -1.50 7.46 -6.87
N GLN A 106 -0.17 7.30 -6.88
CA GLN A 106 0.54 6.94 -8.11
C GLN A 106 0.54 5.43 -8.37
N LEU A 107 0.83 4.64 -7.34
CA LEU A 107 1.00 3.18 -7.48
C LEU A 107 -0.27 2.37 -7.22
N GLY A 108 -1.33 2.98 -6.69
CA GLY A 108 -2.58 2.28 -6.35
C GLY A 108 -2.43 1.25 -5.21
N LEU A 109 -1.32 1.28 -4.47
CA LEU A 109 -1.02 0.38 -3.36
C LEU A 109 -1.73 0.86 -2.09
N SER A 110 -3.00 0.48 -1.97
CA SER A 110 -3.87 0.80 -0.83
C SER A 110 -3.54 -0.02 0.44
N ASN A 111 -2.25 -0.15 0.78
CA ASN A 111 -1.74 -1.02 1.86
C ASN A 111 -1.38 -0.25 3.14
N SER A 112 -1.69 1.05 3.22
CA SER A 112 -1.57 1.89 4.42
C SER A 112 -2.65 2.97 4.40
N ASN A 113 -3.10 3.46 5.56
CA ASN A 113 -4.20 4.43 5.63
C ASN A 113 -3.71 5.83 6.00
N LEU A 114 -4.31 6.88 5.44
CA LEU A 114 -4.06 8.26 5.86
C LEU A 114 -5.13 8.67 6.88
N GLY A 115 -4.70 9.01 8.09
CA GLY A 115 -5.63 9.48 9.14
C GLY A 115 -5.49 10.96 9.48
N CYS A 116 -4.26 11.49 9.53
CA CYS A 116 -4.01 12.86 9.99
C CYS A 116 -3.08 13.68 9.11
N ASP A 117 -2.25 13.03 8.29
CA ASP A 117 -1.23 13.67 7.43
C ASP A 117 -0.26 14.63 8.15
N ARG A 118 0.00 14.37 9.44
CA ARG A 118 0.85 15.22 10.29
C ARG A 118 1.58 14.45 11.38
N ALA A 119 1.87 13.17 11.12
CA ALA A 119 2.59 12.24 12.02
C ALA A 119 2.02 12.08 13.44
N GLN A 120 0.71 12.23 13.62
CA GLN A 120 0.07 12.12 14.94
C GLN A 120 -0.61 10.77 15.20
N CYS A 121 -1.13 10.09 14.18
CA CYS A 121 -2.06 8.97 14.39
C CYS A 121 -1.50 7.58 14.10
N GLY A 122 -0.35 7.43 13.44
CA GLY A 122 0.25 6.12 13.14
C GLY A 122 -0.47 5.27 12.07
N ALA A 123 -1.68 5.63 11.61
CA ALA A 123 -2.45 4.84 10.64
C ALA A 123 -1.70 4.56 9.32
N CYS A 124 -0.77 5.45 8.97
CA CYS A 124 0.07 5.38 7.77
C CYS A 124 1.38 4.60 8.00
N ALA A 125 1.55 3.93 9.15
CA ALA A 125 2.81 3.28 9.48
C ALA A 125 3.14 2.15 8.49
N VAL A 126 4.38 2.18 8.01
CA VAL A 126 5.03 1.13 7.21
C VAL A 126 6.41 0.87 7.81
N LEU A 127 7.09 -0.19 7.38
CA LEU A 127 8.49 -0.40 7.75
C LEU A 127 9.39 0.13 6.65
N VAL A 128 10.41 0.90 7.01
CA VAL A 128 11.53 1.26 6.14
C VAL A 128 12.79 0.74 6.79
N ASP A 129 13.47 -0.20 6.13
CA ASP A 129 14.63 -0.91 6.65
C ASP A 129 14.38 -1.49 8.06
N GLY A 130 13.19 -2.09 8.24
CA GLY A 130 12.74 -2.72 9.49
C GLY A 130 12.23 -1.75 10.56
N LYS A 131 12.29 -0.43 10.35
CA LYS A 131 11.81 0.57 11.33
C LYS A 131 10.42 1.06 10.97
N ALA A 132 9.51 1.09 11.95
CA ALA A 132 8.20 1.69 11.79
C ALA A 132 8.33 3.22 11.59
N VAL A 133 7.76 3.73 10.51
CA VAL A 133 7.77 5.16 10.17
C VAL A 133 6.40 5.61 9.69
N ASN A 134 6.05 6.86 9.99
CA ASN A 134 4.86 7.52 9.42
C ASN A 134 5.12 7.88 7.95
N SER A 135 4.58 7.11 7.02
CA SER A 135 4.79 7.31 5.58
C SER A 135 4.31 8.67 5.07
N CYS A 136 3.33 9.31 5.72
CA CYS A 136 2.88 10.67 5.41
C CYS A 136 3.96 11.75 5.60
N THR A 137 4.99 11.48 6.43
CA THR A 137 6.08 12.43 6.70
C THR A 137 7.42 12.00 6.10
N MET A 138 7.44 10.92 5.33
CA MET A 138 8.63 10.46 4.63
C MET A 138 8.52 10.84 3.16
N LEU A 139 9.38 11.71 2.66
CA LEU A 139 9.36 12.10 1.25
C LEU A 139 9.83 10.96 0.36
N SER A 140 9.07 10.61 -0.67
CA SER A 140 9.45 9.61 -1.68
C SER A 140 10.77 9.96 -2.35
N ALA A 141 10.99 11.26 -2.58
CA ALA A 141 12.23 11.80 -3.11
C ALA A 141 13.45 11.63 -2.19
N ARG A 142 13.32 11.10 -0.97
CA ARG A 142 14.47 10.72 -0.10
C ARG A 142 14.86 9.25 -0.25
N LEU A 143 13.98 8.43 -0.83
CA LEU A 143 14.17 6.99 -1.01
C LEU A 143 14.81 6.66 -2.37
N GLY A 144 14.82 5.37 -2.70
CA GLY A 144 15.39 4.85 -3.94
C GLY A 144 16.90 4.80 -3.98
N ARG A 145 17.50 4.51 -2.82
CA ARG A 145 18.94 4.24 -2.64
C ARG A 145 19.17 2.85 -2.05
N GLY A 146 18.26 1.91 -2.31
CA GLY A 146 18.31 0.53 -1.81
C GLY A 146 17.46 0.24 -0.56
N GLN A 147 16.80 1.25 0.02
CA GLN A 147 15.92 1.04 1.17
C GLN A 147 14.76 0.09 0.82
N GLN A 148 14.39 -0.74 1.80
CA GLN A 148 13.29 -1.69 1.70
C GLN A 148 12.06 -1.14 2.42
N VAL A 149 10.99 -0.89 1.67
CA VAL A 149 9.68 -0.54 2.21
C VAL A 149 8.86 -1.82 2.35
N LYS A 150 8.35 -2.10 3.55
CA LYS A 150 7.43 -3.20 3.78
C LYS A 150 6.09 -2.66 4.30
N THR A 151 5.01 -3.06 3.65
CA THR A 151 3.63 -2.70 3.99
C THR A 151 2.91 -3.88 4.64
N VAL A 152 1.65 -3.66 5.03
CA VAL A 152 0.82 -4.73 5.62
C VAL A 152 0.56 -5.87 4.63
N ALA A 153 0.55 -5.59 3.32
CA ALA A 153 0.31 -6.61 2.30
C ALA A 153 1.49 -7.57 2.15
N GLY A 154 2.72 -7.08 2.30
CA GLY A 154 3.93 -7.91 2.24
C GLY A 154 4.16 -8.83 3.45
N LEU A 155 3.22 -8.89 4.41
CA LEU A 155 3.33 -9.76 5.58
C LEU A 155 2.79 -11.17 5.34
N ALA A 156 1.72 -11.31 4.56
CA ALA A 156 1.10 -12.61 4.30
C ALA A 156 1.98 -13.45 3.37
N THR A 157 2.06 -14.75 3.62
CA THR A 157 2.83 -15.73 2.84
C THR A 157 1.95 -16.62 1.97
N GLY A 158 0.62 -16.48 2.04
CA GLY A 158 -0.32 -17.27 1.27
C GLY A 158 -1.78 -16.90 1.54
N PRO A 159 -2.73 -17.67 0.97
CA PRO A 159 -4.15 -17.42 1.14
C PRO A 159 -4.67 -17.90 2.50
N GLY A 160 -5.83 -17.36 2.89
CA GLY A 160 -6.56 -17.78 4.08
C GLY A 160 -5.81 -17.54 5.39
N ILE A 161 -6.37 -18.08 6.47
CA ILE A 161 -5.86 -17.85 7.84
C ILE A 161 -4.44 -18.40 8.02
N ALA A 162 -4.13 -19.54 7.40
CA ALA A 162 -2.82 -20.16 7.47
C ALA A 162 -1.73 -19.31 6.80
N GLY A 163 -2.07 -18.59 5.73
CA GLY A 163 -1.15 -17.71 5.02
C GLY A 163 -0.98 -16.32 5.64
N LEU A 164 -1.79 -15.94 6.63
CA LEU A 164 -1.61 -14.69 7.37
C LEU A 164 -0.35 -14.75 8.25
N HIS A 165 0.30 -13.60 8.40
CA HIS A 165 1.32 -13.44 9.43
C HIS A 165 0.71 -13.64 10.84
N PRO A 166 1.42 -14.24 11.82
CA PRO A 166 0.92 -14.40 13.19
C PRO A 166 0.29 -13.14 13.78
N ILE A 167 0.91 -11.97 13.56
CA ILE A 167 0.35 -10.67 13.95
C ILE A 167 -1.00 -10.38 13.28
N GLN A 168 -1.13 -10.56 11.96
CA GLN A 168 -2.41 -10.33 11.26
C GLN A 168 -3.49 -11.28 11.77
N ARG A 169 -3.14 -12.56 11.95
CA ARG A 169 -4.02 -13.60 12.47
C ARG A 169 -4.50 -13.27 13.88
N ALA A 170 -3.60 -12.86 14.78
CA ALA A 170 -3.96 -12.47 16.13
C ALA A 170 -4.87 -11.25 16.16
N PHE A 171 -4.56 -10.19 15.39
CA PHE A 171 -5.44 -9.01 15.30
C PHE A 171 -6.84 -9.39 14.81
N TRP A 172 -6.96 -10.32 13.87
CA TRP A 172 -8.24 -10.82 13.41
C TRP A 172 -8.98 -11.64 14.47
N LEU A 173 -8.35 -12.69 14.99
CA LEU A 173 -9.03 -13.66 15.83
C LEU A 173 -9.22 -13.19 17.28
N GLU A 174 -8.47 -12.18 17.74
CA GLU A 174 -8.71 -11.51 19.03
C GLU A 174 -9.66 -10.31 18.91
N GLY A 175 -10.00 -9.90 17.67
CA GLY A 175 -10.79 -8.71 17.41
C GLY A 175 -10.06 -7.42 17.76
N GLY A 176 -8.75 -7.36 17.51
CA GLY A 176 -7.88 -6.19 17.72
C GLY A 176 -8.19 -5.00 16.79
N PHE A 177 -9.42 -4.89 16.29
CA PHE A 177 -9.91 -3.79 15.45
C PHE A 177 -11.43 -3.72 15.42
N GLN A 178 -11.96 -2.60 14.92
CA GLN A 178 -13.34 -2.44 14.49
C GLN A 178 -13.38 -1.84 13.08
N CYS A 179 -13.30 -0.50 12.96
CA CYS A 179 -13.42 0.19 11.67
C CYS A 179 -12.26 -0.07 10.69
N GLY A 180 -11.17 -0.71 11.15
CA GLY A 180 -10.05 -1.09 10.30
C GLY A 180 -9.05 0.04 9.97
N ILE A 181 -9.40 1.31 10.17
CA ILE A 181 -8.58 2.46 9.71
C ILE A 181 -7.19 2.48 10.36
N CYS A 182 -7.10 2.27 11.67
CA CYS A 182 -5.81 2.26 12.38
C CYS A 182 -5.08 0.90 12.29
N THR A 183 -5.78 -0.18 11.92
CA THR A 183 -5.31 -1.56 12.10
C THR A 183 -4.04 -1.85 11.34
N ARG A 184 -3.90 -1.34 10.12
CA ARG A 184 -2.69 -1.51 9.30
C ARG A 184 -1.46 -0.91 10.00
N GLY A 185 -1.60 0.30 10.54
CA GLY A 185 -0.53 0.98 11.29
C GLY A 185 -0.15 0.24 12.58
N PHE A 186 -1.15 -0.23 13.34
CA PHE A 186 -0.91 -1.06 14.52
C PHE A 186 -0.19 -2.37 14.19
N ILE A 187 -0.57 -3.06 13.11
CA ILE A 187 0.09 -4.29 12.67
C ILE A 187 1.55 -4.01 12.33
N MET A 188 1.85 -2.99 11.52
CA MET A 188 3.23 -2.68 11.14
C MET A 188 4.08 -2.24 12.34
N SER A 189 3.51 -1.46 13.25
CA SER A 189 4.19 -1.05 14.49
C SER A 189 4.44 -2.25 15.41
N THR A 190 3.51 -3.21 15.46
CA THR A 190 3.68 -4.48 16.20
C THR A 190 4.80 -5.32 15.60
N VAL A 191 4.93 -5.38 14.27
CA VAL A 191 6.06 -6.08 13.62
C VAL A 191 7.39 -5.48 14.08
N ALA A 192 7.52 -4.15 14.07
CA ALA A 192 8.73 -3.48 14.54
C ALA A 192 9.00 -3.74 16.04
N LEU A 193 7.97 -3.64 16.88
CA LEU A 193 8.07 -3.90 18.32
C LEU A 193 8.56 -5.33 18.60
N LEU A 194 7.93 -6.34 17.99
CA LEU A 194 8.26 -7.75 18.25
C LEU A 194 9.58 -8.19 17.63
N ALA A 195 10.01 -7.54 16.55
CA ALA A 195 11.37 -7.74 16.01
C ALA A 195 12.44 -7.25 16.99
N ALA A 196 12.18 -6.14 17.71
CA ALA A 196 13.11 -5.60 18.69
C ALA A 196 13.01 -6.29 20.07
N ASN A 197 11.80 -6.69 20.47
CA ASN A 197 11.53 -7.35 21.74
C ASN A 197 10.49 -8.47 21.55
N PRO A 198 10.92 -9.74 21.45
CA PRO A 198 10.00 -10.87 21.28
C PRO A 198 9.13 -11.19 22.51
N ARG A 199 9.38 -10.58 23.68
CA ARG A 199 8.63 -10.80 24.93
C ARG A 199 8.32 -9.47 25.62
N PRO A 200 7.55 -8.57 24.99
CA PRO A 200 7.25 -7.28 25.57
C PRO A 200 6.26 -7.43 26.74
N THR A 201 6.48 -6.67 27.80
CA THR A 201 5.48 -6.49 28.87
C THR A 201 4.36 -5.57 28.41
N ASP A 202 3.23 -5.54 29.13
CA ASP A 202 2.10 -4.67 28.79
C ASP A 202 2.49 -3.19 28.70
N ILE A 203 3.37 -2.73 29.59
CA ILE A 203 3.90 -1.37 29.57
C ILE A 203 4.74 -1.14 28.30
N GLN A 204 5.55 -2.11 27.89
CA GLN A 204 6.35 -2.01 26.67
C GLN A 204 5.48 -2.07 25.40
N ILE A 205 4.38 -2.82 25.43
CA ILE A 205 3.39 -2.83 24.34
C ILE A 205 2.71 -1.45 24.25
N ALA A 206 2.25 -0.91 25.38
CA ALA A 206 1.61 0.40 25.42
C ALA A 206 2.55 1.50 24.91
N GLU A 207 3.79 1.52 25.38
CA GLU A 207 4.81 2.48 24.94
C GLU A 207 5.15 2.30 23.46
N GLY A 208 5.43 1.06 23.03
CA GLY A 208 5.81 0.75 21.64
C GLY A 208 4.71 1.02 20.62
N LEU A 209 3.44 1.05 21.04
CA LEU A 209 2.29 1.32 20.19
C LEU A 209 1.68 2.71 20.41
N SER A 210 2.21 3.52 21.33
CA SER A 210 1.68 4.86 21.69
C SER A 210 1.59 5.82 20.50
N GLY A 211 2.41 5.63 19.46
CA GLY A 211 2.34 6.37 18.20
C GLY A 211 1.14 6.02 17.29
N ASN A 212 0.31 5.05 17.66
CA ASN A 212 -0.87 4.63 16.91
C ASN A 212 -2.16 4.96 17.67
N ILE A 213 -3.03 5.75 17.05
CA ILE A 213 -4.29 6.18 17.66
C ILE A 213 -5.45 5.31 17.15
N CYS A 214 -6.18 4.70 18.09
CA CYS A 214 -7.41 3.98 17.82
C CYS A 214 -8.62 4.79 18.31
N ARG A 215 -9.42 5.33 17.38
CA ARG A 215 -10.65 6.06 17.76
C ARG A 215 -11.77 5.14 18.25
N CYS A 216 -11.79 3.88 17.82
CA CYS A 216 -12.72 2.87 18.30
C CYS A 216 -12.46 2.46 19.76
N GLY A 217 -11.28 2.77 20.31
CA GLY A 217 -10.94 2.48 21.70
C GLY A 217 -10.57 1.02 21.99
N GLU A 218 -10.19 0.22 20.99
CA GLU A 218 -9.96 -1.23 21.12
C GLU A 218 -8.56 -1.60 21.66
N TYR A 219 -7.90 -0.71 22.41
CA TYR A 219 -6.50 -0.91 22.84
C TYR A 219 -6.30 -2.21 23.64
N ALA A 220 -7.26 -2.60 24.49
CA ALA A 220 -7.16 -3.86 25.24
C ALA A 220 -7.10 -5.09 24.30
N LYS A 221 -7.91 -5.12 23.23
CA LYS A 221 -7.89 -6.20 22.23
C LYS A 221 -6.65 -6.12 21.33
N VAL A 222 -6.19 -4.91 21.01
CA VAL A 222 -4.90 -4.70 20.33
C VAL A 222 -3.76 -5.29 21.16
N PHE A 223 -3.68 -4.98 22.46
CA PHE A 223 -2.60 -5.48 23.32
C PHE A 223 -2.67 -7.00 23.47
N LYS A 224 -3.88 -7.55 23.62
CA LYS A 224 -4.09 -9.00 23.60
C LYS A 224 -3.61 -9.63 22.29
N SER A 225 -3.89 -9.00 21.15
CA SER A 225 -3.42 -9.44 19.83
C SER A 225 -1.89 -9.48 19.76
N VAL A 226 -1.22 -8.47 20.30
CA VAL A 226 0.25 -8.39 20.35
C VAL A 226 0.83 -9.52 21.21
N GLN A 227 0.27 -9.75 22.41
CA GLN A 227 0.70 -10.84 23.29
C GLN A 227 0.51 -12.21 22.64
N THR A 228 -0.66 -12.46 22.05
CA THR A 228 -0.99 -13.70 21.35
C THR A 228 -0.03 -13.93 20.17
N ALA A 229 0.20 -12.89 19.34
CA ALA A 229 1.15 -12.97 18.23
C ALA A 229 2.59 -13.25 18.71
N ALA A 230 3.03 -12.58 19.79
CA ALA A 230 4.36 -12.79 20.35
C ALA A 230 4.56 -14.23 20.84
N ALA A 231 3.56 -14.81 21.51
CA ALA A 231 3.59 -16.21 21.93
C ALA A 231 3.64 -17.18 20.74
N GLU A 232 2.77 -16.98 19.75
CA GLU A 232 2.73 -17.83 18.54
C GLU A 232 4.06 -17.77 17.77
N MET A 233 4.65 -16.57 17.61
CA MET A 233 5.95 -16.40 16.94
C MET A 233 7.11 -17.08 17.68
N ARG A 234 6.97 -17.37 18.97
CA ARG A 234 7.94 -18.15 19.77
C ARG A 234 7.64 -19.66 19.75
N GLY A 235 6.63 -20.10 19.00
CA GLY A 235 6.22 -21.51 18.93
C GLY A 235 5.38 -21.98 20.10
N GLU A 236 4.84 -21.05 20.91
CA GLU A 236 3.96 -21.40 22.03
C GLU A 236 2.55 -21.71 21.52
N LYS A 237 1.85 -22.63 22.17
CA LYS A 237 0.45 -22.93 21.86
C LYS A 237 -0.42 -21.77 22.32
N VAL A 238 -1.15 -21.17 21.39
CA VAL A 238 -2.09 -20.07 21.66
C VAL A 238 -3.54 -20.51 21.48
N THR A 239 -4.45 -19.84 22.17
CA THR A 239 -5.89 -19.96 21.97
C THR A 239 -6.43 -18.59 21.65
N TYR A 240 -7.17 -18.50 20.55
CA TYR A 240 -7.79 -17.26 20.09
C TYR A 240 -9.19 -17.09 20.67
N ARG A 241 -9.66 -15.84 20.75
CA ARG A 241 -11.05 -15.53 21.14
C ARG A 241 -12.06 -16.04 20.12
N ALA A 242 -11.81 -15.82 18.83
CA ALA A 242 -12.67 -16.28 17.75
C ALA A 242 -12.21 -17.65 17.23
N ILE A 243 -13.18 -18.52 16.96
CA ILE A 243 -12.96 -19.78 16.25
C ILE A 243 -13.29 -19.51 14.77
N PRO A 244 -12.32 -19.60 13.86
CA PRO A 244 -12.61 -19.40 12.45
C PRO A 244 -13.46 -20.56 11.93
N VAL A 245 -14.57 -20.21 11.28
CA VAL A 245 -15.38 -21.16 10.52
C VAL A 245 -14.75 -21.30 9.14
N VAL A 246 -14.05 -22.41 8.90
CA VAL A 246 -13.55 -22.73 7.57
C VAL A 246 -14.68 -23.40 6.81
N VAL A 247 -15.37 -22.63 5.98
CA VAL A 247 -16.30 -23.20 4.99
C VAL A 247 -15.44 -23.67 3.84
N GLU A 248 -15.38 -24.98 3.60
CA GLU A 248 -14.85 -25.49 2.34
C GLU A 248 -15.74 -24.96 1.23
N VAL A 249 -15.24 -23.95 0.50
CA VAL A 249 -15.86 -23.57 -0.76
C VAL A 249 -15.70 -24.80 -1.64
N ALA A 250 -16.80 -25.52 -1.88
CA ALA A 250 -16.81 -26.65 -2.78
C ALA A 250 -16.00 -26.25 -4.02
N LYS A 251 -14.97 -27.03 -4.34
CA LYS A 251 -14.17 -26.86 -5.57
C LYS A 251 -15.18 -26.52 -6.66
N PRO A 252 -15.03 -25.38 -7.38
CA PRO A 252 -16.00 -25.03 -8.42
C PRO A 252 -16.16 -26.29 -9.25
N ALA A 253 -17.39 -26.83 -9.26
CA ALA A 253 -17.68 -28.07 -9.95
C ALA A 253 -17.03 -27.91 -11.31
N THR A 254 -16.13 -28.82 -11.67
CA THR A 254 -15.48 -28.80 -12.98
C THR A 254 -16.60 -28.57 -13.97
N VAL A 255 -16.65 -27.36 -14.54
CA VAL A 255 -17.74 -26.99 -15.43
C VAL A 255 -17.64 -28.00 -16.54
N ASN A 256 -18.60 -28.93 -16.56
CA ASN A 256 -18.67 -29.92 -17.59
C ASN A 256 -18.78 -29.10 -18.88
N PRO A 257 -17.80 -29.16 -19.81
CA PRO A 257 -17.84 -28.36 -21.03
C PRO A 257 -19.11 -28.64 -21.87
N ALA A 258 -19.83 -29.70 -21.52
CA ALA A 258 -21.08 -30.15 -22.12
C ALA A 258 -22.33 -29.30 -21.80
N ALA A 259 -22.28 -28.28 -20.93
CA ALA A 259 -23.40 -27.35 -20.75
C ALA A 259 -23.11 -26.01 -21.44
N ALA A 260 -23.02 -26.05 -22.77
CA ALA A 260 -22.91 -24.90 -23.66
C ALA A 260 -24.22 -24.09 -23.66
N GLY A 261 -24.47 -23.38 -22.56
CA GLY A 261 -25.55 -22.41 -22.45
C GLY A 261 -25.07 -20.99 -22.77
N THR A 262 -25.94 -20.19 -23.38
CA THR A 262 -25.72 -18.75 -23.56
C THR A 262 -25.78 -18.07 -22.20
N SER A 263 -24.86 -17.16 -21.93
CA SER A 263 -24.83 -16.38 -20.69
C SER A 263 -24.83 -14.90 -21.00
N LYS A 264 -25.65 -14.13 -20.30
CA LYS A 264 -25.72 -12.67 -20.44
C LYS A 264 -26.00 -12.01 -19.10
N ASP A 265 -25.33 -10.89 -18.88
CA ASP A 265 -25.59 -9.98 -17.76
C ASP A 265 -26.63 -8.93 -18.14
N PHE A 266 -27.55 -8.66 -17.22
CA PHE A 266 -28.63 -7.71 -17.38
C PHE A 266 -28.64 -6.75 -16.19
N GLN A 267 -28.93 -5.47 -16.44
CA GLN A 267 -29.10 -4.50 -15.35
C GLN A 267 -30.56 -4.40 -14.95
N PHE A 268 -30.87 -4.42 -13.65
CA PHE A 268 -32.22 -4.14 -13.21
C PHE A 268 -32.63 -2.72 -13.56
N VAL A 269 -33.87 -2.54 -14.05
CA VAL A 269 -34.45 -1.20 -14.26
C VAL A 269 -34.57 -0.47 -12.93
N THR A 270 -34.98 -1.20 -11.89
CA THR A 270 -35.01 -0.76 -10.50
C THR A 270 -34.15 -1.73 -9.69
N PRO A 271 -33.02 -1.27 -9.10
CA PRO A 271 -32.19 -2.11 -8.23
C PRO A 271 -32.99 -2.72 -7.08
N LEU A 272 -32.56 -3.90 -6.63
CA LEU A 272 -33.06 -4.50 -5.39
C LEU A 272 -32.73 -3.57 -4.21
N ALA A 273 -33.57 -3.57 -3.18
CA ALA A 273 -33.33 -2.69 -2.03
C ALA A 273 -32.13 -3.16 -1.20
N THR A 274 -31.93 -4.49 -1.14
CA THR A 274 -30.85 -5.14 -0.40
C THR A 274 -30.33 -6.38 -1.14
N ILE A 275 -29.12 -6.82 -0.83
CA ILE A 275 -28.52 -8.02 -1.46
C ILE A 275 -29.25 -9.30 -1.02
N GLU A 276 -29.87 -9.29 0.15
CA GLU A 276 -30.65 -10.38 0.73
C GLU A 276 -31.90 -10.73 -0.10
N GLU A 277 -32.39 -9.79 -0.92
CA GLU A 277 -33.48 -10.00 -1.87
C GLU A 277 -33.05 -10.79 -3.12
N PHE A 278 -31.73 -10.87 -3.39
CA PHE A 278 -31.22 -11.53 -4.59
C PHE A 278 -31.38 -13.04 -4.53
N ASP A 279 -31.09 -13.68 -3.40
CA ASP A 279 -31.11 -15.14 -3.29
C ASP A 279 -32.51 -15.75 -3.53
N PRO A 280 -33.60 -15.20 -2.94
CA PRO A 280 -34.96 -15.65 -3.24
C PRO A 280 -35.35 -15.45 -4.72
N LEU A 281 -34.94 -14.33 -5.33
CA LEU A 281 -35.16 -14.05 -6.74
C LEU A 281 -34.42 -15.09 -7.61
N ALA A 282 -33.13 -15.29 -7.38
CA ALA A 282 -32.31 -16.24 -8.12
C ALA A 282 -32.88 -17.66 -8.04
N ALA A 283 -33.31 -18.10 -6.85
CA ALA A 283 -33.97 -19.39 -6.65
C ALA A 283 -35.29 -19.52 -7.41
N THR A 284 -36.04 -18.42 -7.58
CA THR A 284 -37.28 -18.39 -8.35
C THR A 284 -36.99 -18.50 -9.86
N ILE A 285 -36.05 -17.71 -10.37
CA ILE A 285 -35.66 -17.70 -11.78
C ILE A 285 -35.08 -19.06 -12.20
N LYS A 286 -34.27 -19.69 -11.33
CA LYS A 286 -33.64 -21.00 -11.59
C LYS A 286 -34.63 -22.16 -11.76
N LYS A 287 -35.90 -21.99 -11.36
CA LYS A 287 -36.98 -22.97 -11.61
C LYS A 287 -37.55 -22.90 -13.03
N SER A 288 -37.23 -21.86 -13.80
CA SER A 288 -37.75 -21.69 -15.16
C SER A 288 -37.07 -22.68 -16.11
N ASP A 289 -37.86 -23.38 -16.94
CA ASP A 289 -37.33 -24.37 -17.88
C ASP A 289 -36.36 -23.70 -18.88
N GLY A 290 -35.17 -24.28 -19.03
CA GLY A 290 -34.09 -23.74 -19.84
C GLY A 290 -33.15 -22.79 -19.12
N VAL A 291 -33.43 -22.35 -17.89
CA VAL A 291 -32.44 -21.63 -17.07
C VAL A 291 -31.46 -22.63 -16.46
N LEU A 292 -30.18 -22.46 -16.74
CA LEU A 292 -29.10 -23.33 -16.27
C LEU A 292 -28.45 -22.78 -15.00
N ASP A 293 -28.27 -21.46 -14.93
CA ASP A 293 -27.69 -20.83 -13.75
C ASP A 293 -28.09 -19.35 -13.62
N VAL A 294 -28.01 -18.84 -12.39
CA VAL A 294 -28.35 -17.45 -12.02
C VAL A 294 -27.33 -16.95 -10.99
N SER A 295 -26.71 -15.80 -11.26
CA SER A 295 -25.77 -15.13 -10.36
C SER A 295 -25.89 -13.61 -10.50
N GLY A 296 -25.41 -12.83 -9.54
CA GLY A 296 -25.58 -11.37 -9.59
C GLY A 296 -25.44 -10.68 -8.24
N ASN A 297 -25.96 -9.46 -8.18
CA ASN A 297 -26.00 -8.60 -6.99
C ASN A 297 -27.27 -7.72 -7.02
N GLU A 298 -27.37 -6.73 -6.14
CA GLU A 298 -28.53 -5.84 -6.04
C GLU A 298 -28.78 -4.95 -7.28
N ARG A 299 -27.84 -4.89 -8.23
CA ARG A 299 -27.90 -4.02 -9.42
C ARG A 299 -27.95 -4.77 -10.75
N SER A 300 -27.41 -5.98 -10.80
CA SER A 300 -27.36 -6.78 -12.02
C SER A 300 -27.59 -8.26 -11.77
N ILE A 301 -28.04 -8.93 -12.81
CA ILE A 301 -28.30 -10.36 -12.83
C ILE A 301 -27.75 -10.99 -14.09
N THR A 302 -26.90 -11.99 -13.92
CA THR A 302 -26.38 -12.83 -14.98
C THR A 302 -27.18 -14.13 -15.03
N ILE A 303 -27.81 -14.37 -16.18
CA ILE A 303 -28.54 -15.61 -16.46
C ILE A 303 -27.72 -16.44 -17.44
N LYS A 304 -27.56 -17.72 -17.15
CA LYS A 304 -27.11 -18.73 -18.11
C LYS A 304 -28.29 -19.60 -18.50
N TRP A 305 -28.53 -19.78 -19.79
CA TRP A 305 -29.66 -20.55 -20.30
C TRP A 305 -29.29 -21.48 -21.46
N ASP A 306 -30.09 -22.51 -21.67
CA ASP A 306 -30.01 -23.41 -22.82
C ASP A 306 -30.59 -22.71 -24.06
N ALA A 307 -29.74 -22.47 -25.06
CA ALA A 307 -30.11 -21.79 -26.30
C ALA A 307 -31.12 -22.58 -27.15
N ALA A 308 -31.28 -23.89 -26.92
CA ALA A 308 -32.31 -24.69 -27.58
C ALA A 308 -33.71 -24.44 -27.00
N LYS A 309 -33.80 -23.92 -25.77
CA LYS A 309 -35.07 -23.74 -25.04
C LYS A 309 -35.46 -22.27 -24.86
N LEU A 310 -34.46 -21.43 -24.57
CA LEU A 310 -34.63 -20.01 -24.28
C LEU A 310 -33.80 -19.13 -25.22
N ASP A 311 -34.36 -17.97 -25.55
CA ASP A 311 -33.64 -16.85 -26.15
C ASP A 311 -33.63 -15.67 -25.16
N GLU A 312 -32.88 -14.63 -25.49
CA GLU A 312 -32.78 -13.44 -24.64
C GLU A 312 -34.15 -12.80 -24.35
N THR A 313 -35.06 -12.78 -25.34
CA THR A 313 -36.40 -12.20 -25.20
C THR A 313 -37.20 -12.93 -24.13
N LYS A 314 -37.19 -14.27 -24.15
CA LYS A 314 -37.85 -15.10 -23.13
C LYS A 314 -37.22 -14.92 -21.76
N VAL A 315 -35.89 -14.79 -21.68
CA VAL A 315 -35.19 -14.50 -20.41
C VAL A 315 -35.65 -13.16 -19.83
N ARG A 316 -35.74 -12.11 -20.66
CA ARG A 316 -36.26 -10.79 -20.24
C ARG A 316 -37.72 -10.86 -19.80
N THR A 317 -38.54 -11.69 -20.44
CA THR A 317 -39.93 -11.93 -20.03
C THR A 317 -40.00 -12.64 -18.67
N ILE A 318 -39.17 -13.65 -18.42
CA ILE A 318 -39.09 -14.32 -17.11
C ILE A 318 -38.73 -13.31 -16.02
N LEU A 319 -37.74 -12.46 -16.25
CA LEU A 319 -37.32 -11.42 -15.31
C LEU A 319 -38.43 -10.38 -15.09
N THR A 320 -39.11 -9.94 -16.14
CA THR A 320 -40.24 -9.01 -16.04
C THR A 320 -41.41 -9.62 -15.24
N ASN A 321 -41.75 -10.88 -15.50
CA ASN A 321 -42.83 -11.59 -14.80
C ASN A 321 -42.49 -11.86 -13.32
N SER A 322 -41.20 -11.91 -12.97
CA SER A 322 -40.75 -11.98 -11.57
C SER A 322 -40.82 -10.64 -10.84
N GLY A 323 -41.24 -9.56 -11.51
CA GLY A 323 -41.31 -8.21 -10.94
C GLY A 323 -40.00 -7.40 -11.07
N HIS A 324 -39.00 -7.94 -11.74
CA HIS A 324 -37.66 -7.35 -11.87
C HIS A 324 -37.27 -7.16 -13.33
N PRO A 325 -37.90 -6.21 -14.06
CA PRO A 325 -37.55 -5.93 -15.45
C PRO A 325 -36.11 -5.44 -15.56
N VAL A 326 -35.46 -5.76 -16.68
CA VAL A 326 -34.05 -5.47 -16.92
C VAL A 326 -33.80 -4.68 -18.21
N ARG A 327 -32.73 -3.88 -18.20
CA ARG A 327 -32.15 -3.19 -19.36
C ARG A 327 -31.15 -4.09 -20.07
#